data_AF-E2ZIA0-F1
#
_entry.id   AF-E2ZIA0-F1
#
_cell.length_a   1.000
_cell.length_b   1.000
_cell.length_c   1.000
_cell.angle_alpha   90.00
_cell.angle_beta   90.00
_cell.angle_gamma   90.00
#
_symmetry.space_group_name_H-M   'P 1'
#
loop_
_entity.id
_entity.type
_entity.pdbx_description
1 polymer ?
#
loop_
_entity_poly.entity_id
_entity_poly.type
_entity_poly.pdbx_seq_one_letter_code
_entity_poly.pdbx_strand_id
1 'polypeptide(L)'
;MTKQYIYSLYDAKTGALRAKGTPQELMEQGYYNRAESVCTGYAHQKKKKAKPKKWRLEREEKQPKPKAEPDHRTGTQMREVWLYSMFDADGNLLHEGAAAELVEKGLFKNTQTVTNVFYAGHCRPQGIYSLTRKRIRRGVLCNAPGARSSVPKKSRPPITGIEKPDELQRDVHELCLYNAAARKAGKKELSYGYWAAEGKPEAPA
;
A
#
# COMPACT_ATOMS: atom_id res chain seq x y z
N MET A 1 15.76 22.61 -0.71
CA MET A 1 15.39 22.97 0.68
C MET A 1 15.55 21.73 1.56
N THR A 2 16.56 21.71 2.43
CA THR A 2 16.79 20.62 3.39
C THR A 2 15.70 20.66 4.47
N LYS A 3 15.04 19.52 4.72
CA LYS A 3 13.97 19.43 5.72
C LYS A 3 14.54 19.68 7.11
N GLN A 4 14.05 20.71 7.79
CA GLN A 4 14.49 21.04 9.15
C GLN A 4 13.55 20.39 10.16
N TYR A 5 14.12 19.59 11.06
CA TYR A 5 13.36 18.85 12.07
C TYR A 5 13.69 19.38 13.46
N ILE A 6 12.67 19.40 14.32
CA ILE A 6 12.81 19.65 15.75
C ILE A 6 12.69 18.31 16.46
N TYR A 7 13.62 18.04 17.37
CA TYR A 7 13.65 16.83 18.17
C TYR A 7 13.27 17.17 19.62
N SER A 8 12.36 16.39 20.17
CA SER A 8 11.94 16.46 21.58
C SER A 8 12.55 15.26 22.31
N LEU A 9 13.37 15.53 23.32
CA LEU A 9 13.98 14.54 24.20
C LEU A 9 13.15 14.37 25.45
N TYR A 10 12.65 13.16 25.67
CA TYR A 10 11.98 12.76 26.90
C TYR A 10 12.88 11.84 27.72
N ASP A 11 12.83 11.99 29.04
CA ASP A 11 13.45 11.05 29.97
C ASP A 11 12.79 9.66 29.83
N ALA A 12 13.59 8.62 29.62
CA ALA A 12 13.06 7.28 29.38
C ALA A 12 12.40 6.66 30.62
N LYS A 13 12.71 7.13 31.83
CA LYS A 13 12.17 6.60 33.09
C LYS A 13 10.93 7.36 33.55
N THR A 14 10.94 8.69 33.42
CA THR A 14 9.85 9.55 33.94
C THR A 14 8.92 10.05 32.84
N GLY A 15 9.32 9.96 31.57
CA GLY A 15 8.57 10.54 30.45
C GLY A 15 8.59 12.06 30.41
N ALA A 16 9.31 12.73 31.31
CA ALA A 16 9.39 14.19 31.36
C ALA A 16 10.18 14.74 30.18
N LEU A 17 9.67 15.81 29.55
CA LEU A 17 10.38 16.54 28.51
C LEU A 17 11.63 17.20 29.12
N ARG A 18 12.80 16.86 28.60
CA ARG A 18 14.08 17.41 29.05
C ARG A 18 14.55 18.56 28.16
N ALA A 19 14.40 18.40 26.85
CA ALA A 19 14.87 19.38 25.89
C ALA A 19 14.11 19.27 24.57
N LYS A 20 13.95 20.40 23.87
CA LYS A 20 13.38 20.46 22.52
C LYS A 20 14.25 21.40 21.70
N GLY A 21 14.64 20.98 20.50
CA GLY A 21 15.46 21.82 19.64
C GLY A 21 15.86 21.15 18.33
N THR A 22 16.55 21.90 17.49
CA THR A 22 17.22 21.35 16.31
C THR A 22 18.37 20.43 16.74
N PRO A 23 18.87 19.55 15.85
CA PRO A 23 20.03 18.71 16.15
C PRO A 23 21.28 19.50 16.62
N GLN A 24 21.44 20.73 16.14
CA GLN A 24 22.52 21.63 16.56
C GLN A 24 22.27 22.19 17.96
N GLU A 25 21.07 22.70 18.25
CA GLU A 25 20.71 23.20 19.58
C GLU A 25 20.82 22.12 20.66
N LEU A 26 20.44 20.87 20.36
CA LEU A 26 20.58 19.75 21.30
C LEU A 26 22.04 19.33 21.54
N MET A 27 22.92 19.61 20.58
CA MET A 27 24.36 19.42 20.74
C MET A 27 24.95 20.53 21.63
N GLU A 28 24.57 21.79 21.40
CA GLU A 28 24.99 22.94 22.21
C GLU A 28 24.51 22.84 23.66
N GLN A 29 23.31 22.29 23.89
CA GLN A 29 22.79 21.98 25.22
C GLN A 29 23.50 20.79 25.91
N GLY A 30 24.46 20.15 25.24
CA GLY A 30 25.27 19.08 25.82
C GLY A 30 24.59 17.70 25.89
N TYR A 31 23.40 17.53 25.31
CA TYR A 31 22.72 16.22 25.29
C TYR A 31 23.35 15.23 24.31
N TYR A 32 23.98 15.74 23.26
CA TYR A 32 24.66 14.96 22.24
C TYR A 32 26.01 15.58 21.87
N ASN A 33 27.02 14.73 21.64
CA ASN A 33 28.36 15.19 21.24
C ASN A 33 28.42 15.66 19.77
N ARG A 34 27.45 15.26 18.95
CA ARG A 34 27.36 15.61 17.51
C ARG A 34 25.90 15.74 17.10
N ALA A 35 25.59 16.72 16.25
CA ALA A 35 24.25 16.90 15.70
C ALA A 35 23.74 15.66 14.92
N GLU A 36 24.62 14.98 14.19
CA GLU A 36 24.26 13.75 13.43
C GLU A 36 23.81 12.59 14.34
N SER A 37 24.31 12.56 15.58
CA SER A 37 23.96 11.54 16.57
C SER A 37 22.49 11.59 17.00
N VAL A 38 21.86 12.78 16.91
CA VAL A 38 20.43 12.97 17.18
C VAL A 38 19.60 12.26 16.10
N CYS A 39 19.97 12.47 14.83
CA CYS A 39 19.29 11.88 13.68
C CYS A 39 19.45 10.35 13.63
N THR A 40 20.67 9.85 13.84
CA THR A 40 20.94 8.40 13.86
C THR A 40 20.29 7.72 15.07
N GLY A 41 20.31 8.36 16.25
CA GLY A 41 19.62 7.88 17.45
C GLY A 41 18.12 7.70 17.26
N TYR A 42 17.45 8.68 16.65
CA TYR A 42 16.03 8.58 16.30
C TYR A 42 15.74 7.44 15.30
N ALA A 43 16.57 7.29 14.27
CA ALA A 43 16.41 6.23 13.28
C ALA A 43 16.57 4.82 13.91
N HIS A 44 17.53 4.66 14.81
CA HIS A 44 17.72 3.41 15.56
C HIS A 44 16.54 3.10 16.49
N GLN A 45 15.99 4.09 17.18
CA GLN A 45 14.81 3.92 18.04
C GLN A 45 13.59 3.44 17.25
N LYS A 46 13.33 4.02 16.07
CA LYS A 46 12.22 3.60 15.20
C LYS A 46 12.43 2.20 14.61
N LYS A 47 13.66 1.87 14.18
CA LYS A 47 13.98 0.59 13.55
C LYS A 47 13.96 -0.58 14.53
N LYS A 48 14.53 -0.41 15.72
CA LYS A 48 14.69 -1.52 16.68
C LYS A 48 13.47 -1.75 17.57
N LYS A 49 12.49 -0.83 17.61
CA LYS A 49 11.32 -0.84 18.53
C LYS A 49 11.67 -1.15 20.00
N ALA A 50 12.95 -1.00 20.36
CA ALA A 50 13.46 -1.34 21.67
C ALA A 50 13.18 -0.19 22.64
N LYS A 51 12.99 -0.52 23.92
CA LYS A 51 12.78 0.50 24.95
C LYS A 51 14.00 1.44 24.97
N PRO A 52 13.80 2.76 24.89
CA PRO A 52 14.90 3.71 24.93
C PRO A 52 15.64 3.59 26.27
N LYS A 53 16.97 3.47 26.23
CA LYS A 53 17.79 3.26 27.44
C LYS A 53 18.05 4.55 28.23
N LYS A 54 18.15 5.68 27.54
CA LYS A 54 18.53 6.98 28.14
C LYS A 54 17.48 8.05 27.85
N TRP A 55 17.22 8.32 26.57
CA TRP A 55 16.23 9.31 26.12
C TRP A 55 15.28 8.69 25.09
N ARG A 56 14.00 9.02 25.18
CA ARG A 56 13.01 8.79 24.12
C ARG A 56 12.99 10.02 23.21
N LEU A 57 13.31 9.84 21.93
CA LEU A 57 13.23 10.92 20.95
C LEU A 57 11.91 10.88 20.20
N GLU A 58 11.32 12.06 20.03
CA GLU A 58 10.26 12.33 19.05
C GLU A 58 10.73 13.41 18.08
N ARG A 59 10.28 13.33 16.83
CA ARG A 59 10.70 14.23 15.77
C ARG A 59 9.48 14.86 15.12
N GLU A 60 9.46 16.19 15.12
CA GLU A 60 8.48 17.02 14.44
C GLU A 60 9.16 17.79 13.30
N GLU A 61 8.44 18.04 12.20
CA GLU A 61 8.95 18.88 11.11
C GLU A 61 8.70 20.35 11.47
N LYS A 62 9.74 21.20 11.38
CA LYS A 62 9.71 22.61 11.83
C LYS A 62 8.68 23.45 11.08
N GLN A 63 8.26 23.01 9.90
CA GLN A 63 7.03 23.45 9.26
C GLN A 63 6.19 22.22 8.94
N PRO A 64 5.06 22.00 9.63
CA PRO A 64 4.06 21.11 9.06
C PRO A 64 3.60 21.78 7.77
N LYS A 65 3.83 21.13 6.62
CA LYS A 65 3.03 21.47 5.43
C LYS A 65 1.57 21.49 5.88
N PRO A 66 0.74 22.48 5.52
CA PRO A 66 -0.69 22.38 5.74
C PRO A 66 -1.09 21.01 5.21
N LYS A 67 -1.71 20.19 6.06
CA LYS A 67 -2.23 18.89 5.66
C LYS A 67 -3.22 19.19 4.55
N ALA A 68 -2.77 19.02 3.31
CA ALA A 68 -3.68 19.03 2.18
C ALA A 68 -4.75 18.00 2.54
N GLU A 69 -6.01 18.45 2.50
CA GLU A 69 -7.17 17.57 2.42
C GLU A 69 -6.82 16.40 1.50
N PRO A 70 -7.27 15.17 1.82
CA PRO A 70 -6.97 14.03 0.99
C PRO A 70 -7.83 14.13 -0.27
N ASP A 71 -7.40 14.99 -1.18
CA ASP A 71 -7.94 15.07 -2.52
C ASP A 71 -7.40 13.83 -3.26
N HIS A 72 -8.22 12.79 -3.27
CA HIS A 72 -7.89 11.48 -3.79
C HIS A 72 -7.89 11.49 -5.33
N ARG A 73 -7.19 12.41 -6.01
CA ARG A 73 -6.81 12.39 -7.44
C ARG A 73 -6.25 13.76 -7.87
N THR A 74 -5.03 14.11 -7.47
CA THR A 74 -4.49 15.42 -7.90
C THR A 74 -3.00 15.35 -8.24
N GLY A 75 -2.74 14.81 -9.42
CA GLY A 75 -1.45 14.93 -10.07
C GLY A 75 -1.37 14.09 -11.33
N THR A 76 -1.68 14.70 -12.48
CA THR A 76 -1.30 14.16 -13.79
C THR A 76 0.22 14.16 -13.86
N GLN A 77 0.85 13.04 -13.53
CA GLN A 77 2.29 12.88 -13.65
C GLN A 77 2.61 12.38 -15.06
N MET A 78 3.56 13.02 -15.74
CA MET A 78 4.08 12.47 -16.98
C MET A 78 4.85 11.19 -16.69
N ARG A 79 4.40 10.07 -17.27
CA ARG A 79 5.08 8.77 -17.19
C ARG A 79 5.26 8.20 -18.59
N GLU A 80 6.30 7.38 -18.72
CA GLU A 80 6.45 6.52 -19.89
C GLU A 80 5.45 5.37 -19.78
N VAL A 81 4.50 5.33 -20.71
CA VAL A 81 3.45 4.32 -20.80
C VAL A 81 3.61 3.58 -22.11
N TRP A 82 3.28 2.29 -22.10
CA TRP A 82 3.18 1.49 -23.32
C TRP A 82 1.87 1.80 -24.04
N LEU A 83 1.98 2.32 -25.27
CA LEU A 83 0.86 2.42 -26.20
C LEU A 83 0.84 1.15 -27.05
N TYR A 84 -0.30 0.48 -27.09
CA TYR A 84 -0.52 -0.72 -27.88
C TYR A 84 -1.31 -0.34 -29.13
N SER A 85 -0.86 -0.83 -30.28
CA SER A 85 -1.53 -0.71 -31.57
C SER A 85 -1.92 -2.12 -32.03
N MET A 86 -3.21 -2.34 -32.30
CA MET A 86 -3.80 -3.65 -32.60
C MET A 86 -4.35 -3.63 -34.02
N PHE A 87 -3.99 -4.63 -34.81
CA PHE A 87 -4.34 -4.71 -36.23
C PHE A 87 -5.24 -5.91 -36.52
N ASP A 88 -6.11 -5.76 -37.51
CA ASP A 88 -6.93 -6.84 -38.06
C ASP A 88 -6.11 -7.80 -38.96
N ALA A 89 -6.79 -8.75 -39.59
CA ALA A 89 -6.19 -9.72 -40.51
C ALA A 89 -5.59 -9.06 -41.76
N ASP A 90 -6.17 -7.94 -42.19
CA ASP A 90 -5.79 -7.19 -43.40
C ASP A 90 -4.69 -6.15 -43.11
N GLY A 91 -4.30 -5.98 -41.84
CA GLY A 91 -3.29 -5.04 -41.39
C GLY A 91 -3.82 -3.64 -41.07
N ASN A 92 -5.14 -3.43 -41.04
CA ASN A 92 -5.73 -2.16 -40.63
C ASN A 92 -5.72 -2.02 -39.11
N LEU A 93 -5.49 -0.80 -38.64
CA LEU A 93 -5.48 -0.47 -37.22
C LEU A 93 -6.90 -0.51 -36.64
N LEU A 94 -7.18 -1.49 -35.79
CA LEU A 94 -8.45 -1.61 -35.07
C LEU A 94 -8.48 -0.71 -33.85
N HIS A 95 -7.46 -0.82 -32.99
CA HIS A 95 -7.44 -0.15 -31.70
C HIS A 95 -6.03 0.34 -31.36
N GLU A 96 -5.94 1.60 -30.91
CA GLU A 96 -4.75 2.16 -30.30
C GLU A 96 -5.09 2.70 -28.91
N GLY A 97 -4.21 2.47 -27.94
CA GLY A 97 -4.39 2.97 -26.58
C GLY A 97 -3.38 2.45 -25.56
N ALA A 98 -3.32 3.12 -24.42
CA ALA A 98 -2.65 2.56 -23.25
C ALA A 98 -3.47 1.37 -22.69
N ALA A 99 -2.82 0.46 -21.96
CA ALA A 99 -3.53 -0.70 -21.40
C ALA A 99 -4.77 -0.32 -20.57
N ALA A 100 -4.72 0.80 -19.84
CA ALA A 100 -5.86 1.30 -19.08
C ALA A 100 -7.01 1.76 -20.00
N GLU A 101 -6.70 2.51 -21.06
CA GLU A 101 -7.68 3.01 -22.02
C GLU A 101 -8.35 1.88 -22.80
N LEU A 102 -7.61 0.80 -23.12
CA LEU A 102 -8.16 -0.38 -23.79
C LEU A 102 -9.11 -1.18 -22.87
N VAL A 103 -8.87 -1.15 -21.56
CA VAL A 103 -9.78 -1.72 -20.56
C VAL A 103 -11.02 -0.84 -20.39
N GLU A 104 -10.85 0.48 -20.37
CA GLU A 104 -11.97 1.45 -20.31
C GLU A 104 -12.87 1.34 -21.54
N LYS A 105 -12.30 1.09 -22.73
CA LYS A 105 -13.05 0.77 -23.95
C LYS A 105 -13.79 -0.58 -23.90
N GLY A 106 -13.62 -1.36 -22.82
CA GLY A 106 -14.26 -2.66 -22.64
C GLY A 106 -13.64 -3.79 -23.47
N LEU A 107 -12.55 -3.53 -24.19
CA LEU A 107 -11.89 -4.51 -25.05
C LEU A 107 -11.22 -5.63 -24.22
N PHE A 108 -10.69 -5.29 -23.04
CA PHE A 108 -10.06 -6.25 -22.14
C PHE A 108 -10.60 -6.14 -20.71
N LYS A 109 -10.66 -7.27 -20.01
CA LYS A 109 -11.15 -7.33 -18.62
C LYS A 109 -10.25 -6.58 -17.63
N ASN A 110 -8.94 -6.56 -17.89
CA ASN A 110 -7.96 -5.84 -17.07
C ASN A 110 -6.66 -5.56 -17.86
N THR A 111 -5.80 -4.72 -17.28
CA THR A 111 -4.56 -4.25 -17.93
C THR A 111 -3.52 -5.37 -18.09
N GLN A 112 -3.55 -6.39 -17.23
CA GLN A 112 -2.67 -7.56 -17.34
C GLN A 112 -3.03 -8.40 -18.58
N THR A 113 -4.32 -8.55 -18.88
CA THR A 113 -4.80 -9.26 -20.06
C THR A 113 -4.26 -8.64 -21.34
N VAL A 114 -4.24 -7.30 -21.45
CA VAL A 114 -3.64 -6.58 -22.59
C VAL A 114 -2.18 -6.98 -22.80
N THR A 115 -1.42 -7.02 -21.71
CA THR A 115 0.01 -7.37 -21.75
C THR A 115 0.21 -8.83 -22.16
N ASN A 116 -0.61 -9.74 -21.63
CA ASN A 116 -0.55 -11.15 -21.99
C ASN A 116 -0.91 -11.39 -23.46
N VAL A 117 -1.89 -10.66 -23.99
CA VAL A 117 -2.29 -10.72 -25.40
C VAL A 117 -1.18 -10.22 -26.32
N PHE A 118 -0.47 -9.17 -25.92
CA PHE A 118 0.72 -8.73 -26.66
C PHE A 118 1.80 -9.83 -26.72
N TYR A 119 2.07 -10.54 -25.61
CA TYR A 119 3.02 -11.65 -25.62
C TYR A 119 2.53 -12.85 -26.44
N ALA A 120 1.22 -13.09 -26.48
CA ALA A 120 0.63 -14.10 -27.37
C ALA A 120 0.66 -13.68 -28.85
N GLY A 121 0.82 -12.39 -29.14
CA GLY A 121 0.91 -11.83 -30.48
C GLY A 121 -0.42 -11.69 -31.23
N HIS A 122 -1.53 -12.18 -30.68
CA HIS A 122 -2.84 -12.18 -31.33
C HIS A 122 -3.99 -12.35 -30.32
N CYS A 123 -5.20 -11.95 -30.71
CA CYS A 123 -6.46 -12.23 -30.02
C CYS A 123 -7.59 -12.45 -31.03
N ARG A 124 -7.72 -13.69 -31.53
CA ARG A 124 -8.74 -14.05 -32.54
C ARG A 124 -10.18 -13.76 -32.12
N PRO A 125 -10.60 -13.98 -30.85
CA PRO A 125 -11.97 -13.67 -30.42
C PRO A 125 -12.34 -12.18 -30.54
N GLN A 126 -11.33 -11.30 -30.62
CA GLN A 126 -11.51 -9.86 -30.75
C GLN A 126 -11.12 -9.34 -32.14
N GLY A 127 -10.89 -10.25 -33.10
CA GLY A 127 -10.46 -9.88 -34.46
C GLY A 127 -9.04 -9.32 -34.55
N ILE A 128 -8.22 -9.44 -33.49
CA ILE A 128 -6.86 -8.90 -33.47
C ILE A 128 -5.89 -9.98 -33.95
N TYR A 129 -5.23 -9.74 -35.08
CA TYR A 129 -4.29 -10.67 -35.70
C TYR A 129 -2.83 -10.33 -35.40
N SER A 130 -2.51 -9.06 -35.19
CA SER A 130 -1.18 -8.63 -34.76
C SER A 130 -1.25 -7.42 -33.84
N LEU A 131 -0.22 -7.27 -33.00
CA LEU A 131 -0.09 -6.16 -32.07
C LEU A 131 1.34 -5.63 -32.04
N THR A 132 1.49 -4.32 -31.94
CA THR A 132 2.77 -3.65 -31.67
C THR A 132 2.64 -2.77 -30.43
N ARG A 133 3.79 -2.47 -29.78
CA ARG A 133 3.82 -1.53 -28.65
C ARG A 133 4.98 -0.56 -28.74
N LYS A 134 4.75 0.69 -28.35
CA LYS A 134 5.75 1.77 -28.26
C LYS A 134 5.69 2.46 -26.91
N ARG A 135 6.84 2.92 -26.39
CA ARG A 135 6.87 3.75 -25.17
C ARG A 135 6.57 5.19 -25.56
N ILE A 136 5.62 5.81 -24.87
CA ILE A 136 5.26 7.21 -25.06
C ILE A 136 5.17 7.88 -23.70
N ARG A 137 5.59 9.14 -23.62
CA ARG A 137 5.34 9.97 -22.44
C ARG A 137 3.90 10.47 -22.48
N ARG A 138 3.07 10.02 -21.54
CA ARG A 138 1.71 10.52 -21.33
C ARG A 138 1.51 10.99 -19.89
N GLY A 139 0.63 11.98 -19.74
CA GLY A 139 0.10 12.34 -18.43
C GLY A 139 -0.80 11.21 -17.93
N VAL A 140 -0.42 10.56 -16.83
CA VAL A 140 -1.21 9.51 -16.19
C VAL A 140 -1.69 10.01 -14.84
N LEU A 141 -2.99 9.87 -14.59
CA LEU A 141 -3.56 10.03 -13.27
C LEU A 141 -2.98 8.93 -12.38
N CYS A 142 -2.08 9.33 -11.49
CA CYS A 142 -1.45 8.40 -10.55
C CYS A 142 -2.11 8.55 -9.19
N ASN A 143 -2.37 7.42 -8.53
CA ASN A 143 -2.63 7.44 -7.10
C ASN A 143 -1.37 7.94 -6.38
N ALA A 144 -1.56 8.70 -5.29
CA ALA A 144 -0.44 9.20 -4.50
C ALA A 144 0.48 8.03 -4.06
N PRO A 145 1.82 8.22 -4.02
CA PRO A 145 2.73 7.17 -3.60
C PRO A 145 2.36 6.67 -2.19
N GLY A 146 1.99 5.39 -2.07
CA GLY A 146 1.49 4.76 -0.84
C GLY A 146 -0.03 4.56 -0.77
N ALA A 147 -0.80 5.11 -1.70
CA ALA A 147 -2.21 4.79 -1.86
C ALA A 147 -2.33 3.35 -2.38
N ARG A 148 -2.66 2.43 -1.46
CA ARG A 148 -3.11 1.10 -1.86
C ARG A 148 -4.36 1.30 -2.71
N SER A 149 -4.46 0.57 -3.81
CA SER A 149 -5.72 0.39 -4.52
C SER A 149 -6.78 0.09 -3.46
N SER A 150 -7.81 0.93 -3.36
CA SER A 150 -9.06 0.59 -2.68
C SER A 150 -9.74 -0.47 -3.52
N VAL A 151 -9.11 -1.65 -3.64
CA VAL A 151 -9.82 -2.83 -4.08
C VAL A 151 -10.98 -2.94 -3.08
N PRO A 152 -12.24 -2.90 -3.53
CA PRO A 152 -13.37 -3.19 -2.65
C PRO A 152 -13.01 -4.46 -1.88
N LYS A 153 -13.18 -4.48 -0.55
CA LYS A 153 -12.98 -5.70 0.25
C LYS A 153 -13.67 -6.81 -0.53
N LYS A 154 -12.90 -7.79 -1.03
CA LYS A 154 -13.45 -8.87 -1.87
C LYS A 154 -14.68 -9.40 -1.13
N SER A 155 -15.80 -9.52 -1.83
CA SER A 155 -16.99 -10.21 -1.33
C SER A 155 -16.54 -11.52 -0.67
N ARG A 156 -17.10 -11.78 0.51
CA ARG A 156 -16.78 -12.91 1.41
C ARG A 156 -16.36 -14.15 0.59
N PRO A 157 -15.19 -14.75 0.87
CA PRO A 157 -14.64 -15.83 0.04
C PRO A 157 -15.67 -16.95 -0.15
N PRO A 158 -15.81 -17.49 -1.38
CA PRO A 158 -16.76 -18.56 -1.64
C PRO A 158 -16.35 -19.83 -0.89
N ILE A 159 -17.32 -20.51 -0.27
CA ILE A 159 -17.10 -21.83 0.32
C ILE A 159 -17.07 -22.84 -0.83
N THR A 160 -15.94 -23.50 -1.01
CA THR A 160 -15.78 -24.51 -2.06
C THR A 160 -16.74 -25.68 -1.83
N GLY A 161 -17.56 -26.02 -2.84
CA GLY A 161 -18.43 -27.20 -2.82
C GLY A 161 -19.87 -26.97 -2.33
N ILE A 162 -20.25 -25.73 -1.98
CA ILE A 162 -21.62 -25.41 -1.58
C ILE A 162 -22.12 -24.19 -2.38
N GLU A 163 -23.16 -24.37 -3.20
CA GLU A 163 -23.72 -23.30 -4.05
C GLU A 163 -24.44 -22.21 -3.24
N LYS A 164 -25.16 -22.60 -2.17
CA LYS A 164 -25.87 -21.69 -1.27
C LYS A 164 -25.55 -22.02 0.18
N PRO A 165 -24.38 -21.58 0.68
CA PRO A 165 -24.01 -21.89 2.04
C PRO A 165 -24.84 -21.10 3.05
N ASP A 166 -25.31 -21.82 4.06
CA ASP A 166 -26.06 -21.31 5.19
C ASP A 166 -25.21 -20.34 6.04
N GLU A 167 -25.85 -19.51 6.85
CA GLU A 167 -25.18 -18.52 7.70
C GLU A 167 -24.18 -19.17 8.66
N LEU A 168 -24.57 -20.29 9.28
CA LEU A 168 -23.69 -21.07 10.16
C LEU A 168 -22.48 -21.64 9.41
N GLN A 169 -22.69 -22.15 8.19
CA GLN A 169 -21.60 -22.71 7.38
C GLN A 169 -20.58 -21.63 6.98
N ARG A 170 -21.06 -20.42 6.67
CA ARG A 170 -20.20 -19.26 6.41
C ARG A 170 -19.43 -18.85 7.65
N ASP A 171 -20.09 -18.85 8.79
CA ASP A 171 -19.50 -18.43 10.05
C ASP A 171 -18.40 -19.38 10.52
N VAL A 172 -18.65 -20.69 10.42
CA VAL A 172 -17.64 -21.72 10.70
C VAL A 172 -16.47 -21.61 9.71
N HIS A 173 -16.75 -21.34 8.43
CA HIS A 173 -15.69 -21.17 7.44
C HIS A 173 -14.80 -19.95 7.75
N GLU A 174 -15.38 -18.83 8.18
CA GLU A 174 -14.62 -17.65 8.62
C GLU A 174 -13.74 -17.96 9.84
N LEU A 175 -14.25 -18.70 10.81
CA LEU A 175 -13.47 -19.18 11.95
C LEU A 175 -12.31 -20.08 11.51
N CYS A 176 -12.53 -20.99 10.56
CA CYS A 176 -11.46 -21.85 10.02
C CYS A 176 -10.34 -21.02 9.39
N LEU A 177 -10.68 -19.99 8.61
CA LEU A 177 -9.70 -19.07 8.01
C LEU A 177 -8.95 -18.27 9.08
N TYR A 178 -9.66 -17.78 10.09
CA TYR A 178 -9.06 -17.08 11.23
C TYR A 178 -8.06 -17.97 11.98
N ASN A 179 -8.46 -19.20 12.33
CA ASN A 179 -7.61 -20.13 13.05
C ASN A 179 -6.40 -20.56 12.21
N ALA A 180 -6.54 -20.71 10.89
CA ALA A 180 -5.40 -20.93 10.00
C ALA A 180 -4.40 -19.75 10.04
N ALA A 181 -4.90 -18.52 10.06
CA ALA A 181 -4.06 -17.33 10.21
C ALA A 181 -3.42 -17.24 11.61
N ALA A 182 -4.16 -17.60 12.66
CA ALA A 182 -3.68 -17.65 14.04
C ALA A 182 -2.53 -18.67 14.18
N ARG A 183 -2.69 -19.90 13.66
CA ARG A 183 -1.63 -20.93 13.62
C ARG A 183 -0.38 -20.42 12.91
N LYS A 184 -0.55 -19.81 11.73
CA LYS A 184 0.57 -19.24 10.96
C LYS A 184 1.29 -18.12 11.74
N ALA A 185 0.56 -17.38 12.57
CA ALA A 185 1.09 -16.32 13.42
C ALA A 185 1.61 -16.82 14.79
N GLY A 186 1.49 -18.11 15.10
CA GLY A 186 1.85 -18.68 16.42
C GLY A 186 0.91 -18.24 17.55
N LYS A 187 -0.32 -17.83 17.21
CA LYS A 187 -1.35 -17.33 18.13
C LYS A 187 -2.37 -18.42 18.46
N LYS A 188 -3.09 -18.25 19.57
CA LYS A 188 -4.07 -19.22 20.04
C LYS A 188 -5.28 -19.25 19.10
N GLU A 189 -5.73 -20.46 18.76
CA GLU A 189 -6.96 -20.68 18.00
C GLU A 189 -8.21 -20.38 18.85
N LEU A 190 -9.26 -19.87 18.21
CA LEU A 190 -10.55 -19.62 18.84
C LEU A 190 -11.46 -20.84 18.69
N SER A 191 -12.28 -21.09 19.71
CA SER A 191 -13.40 -22.02 19.63
C SER A 191 -14.64 -21.32 19.06
N TYR A 192 -15.58 -22.09 18.53
CA TYR A 192 -16.81 -21.51 17.95
C TYR A 192 -17.65 -20.76 18.99
N GLY A 193 -17.71 -21.23 20.23
CA GLY A 193 -18.42 -20.53 21.31
C GLY A 193 -17.86 -19.13 21.59
N TYR A 194 -16.54 -18.96 21.53
CA TYR A 194 -15.90 -17.65 21.68
C TYR A 194 -16.06 -16.78 20.42
N TRP A 195 -15.96 -17.40 19.24
CA TRP A 195 -16.18 -16.76 17.95
C TRP A 195 -17.58 -16.14 17.80
N ALA A 196 -18.61 -16.87 18.23
CA ALA A 196 -19.99 -16.43 18.19
C ALA A 196 -20.31 -15.36 19.26
N ALA A 197 -19.65 -15.41 20.43
CA ALA A 197 -19.89 -14.49 21.54
C ALA A 197 -19.16 -13.14 21.40
N GLU A 198 -17.93 -13.13 20.87
CA GLU A 198 -17.05 -11.93 20.89
C GLU A 198 -17.09 -11.10 19.60
N GLY A 199 -18.00 -11.41 18.68
CA GLY A 199 -18.26 -10.58 17.51
C GLY A 199 -17.21 -10.66 16.40
N LYS A 200 -16.58 -11.83 16.19
CA LYS A 200 -15.72 -12.15 15.02
C LYS A 200 -14.55 -11.17 14.83
N PRO A 201 -13.48 -11.28 15.65
CA PRO A 201 -12.36 -10.34 15.59
C PRO A 201 -11.69 -10.31 14.21
N GLU A 202 -11.43 -9.11 13.68
CA GLU A 202 -10.89 -8.90 12.33
C GLU A 202 -9.43 -9.40 12.19
N ALA A 203 -8.72 -9.65 13.30
CA ALA A 203 -7.36 -10.18 13.30
C ALA A 203 -7.08 -11.12 14.47
N PRO A 204 -6.21 -12.15 14.28
CA PRO A 204 -5.72 -12.99 15.37
C PRO A 204 -4.94 -12.16 16.38
N ALA A 205 -5.35 -12.21 17.65
CA ALA A 205 -4.76 -11.48 18.79
C ALA A 205 -3.46 -12.13 19.28
#